data_AF-N8Y5B0-F1
#
_entry.id   AF-N8Y5B0-F1
#
_cell.length_a   1.000
_cell.length_b   1.000
_cell.length_c   1.000
_cell.angle_alpha   90.00
_cell.angle_beta   90.00
_cell.angle_gamma   90.00
#
_symmetry.space_group_name_H-M   'P 1'
#
loop_
_entity.id
_entity.type
_entity.pdbx_description
1 polymer ?
#
loop_
_entity_poly.entity_id
_entity_poly.type
_entity_poly.pdbx_seq_one_letter_code
_entity_poly.pdbx_strand_id
1 'polypeptide(L)'
;MNPKCQQILNISKEFNLFKSIYQKIFIIIFLSFSTYAGADNIKQKDKNSDGLEITHLPYNSQDHLKCLENNSKDNCQSVNLISSSKLTHAYNFINSQYGRGIVLPESSDGKLIVISPFSDERETLLNINIVDKFGVVTEKSLSEKTKFIIDKNYNLIYIKNGKTIKEKL
;
A
#
# COMPACT_ATOMS: atom_id res chain seq x y z
N MET A 1 52.58 53.15 29.81
CA MET A 1 52.10 51.91 29.18
C MET A 1 50.58 51.84 29.38
N ASN A 2 49.80 51.95 28.30
CA ASN A 2 48.36 52.22 28.37
C ASN A 2 47.56 50.90 28.52
N PRO A 3 46.72 50.75 29.57
CA PRO A 3 45.99 49.51 29.88
C PRO A 3 44.98 49.07 28.81
N LYS A 4 44.61 49.94 27.85
CA LYS A 4 43.72 49.57 26.74
C LYS A 4 44.34 48.60 25.73
N CYS A 5 45.66 48.56 25.57
CA CYS A 5 46.30 47.66 24.61
C CYS A 5 46.34 46.18 25.06
N GLN A 6 46.30 45.92 26.37
CA GLN A 6 46.39 44.56 26.92
C GLN A 6 45.06 43.79 26.83
N GLN A 7 43.92 44.48 26.87
CA GLN A 7 42.60 43.86 26.69
C GLN A 7 42.36 43.38 25.24
N ILE A 8 42.81 44.13 24.24
CA ILE A 8 42.58 43.80 22.82
C ILE A 8 43.34 42.53 22.40
N LEU A 9 44.55 42.32 22.94
CA LEU A 9 45.38 41.14 22.68
C LEU A 9 44.81 39.85 23.28
N ASN A 10 44.13 39.92 24.43
CA ASN A 10 43.48 38.75 25.03
C ASN A 10 42.19 38.35 24.30
N ILE A 11 41.37 39.32 23.87
CA ILE A 11 40.14 39.07 23.10
C ILE A 11 40.48 38.43 21.74
N SER A 12 41.58 38.87 21.10
CA SER A 12 42.05 38.30 19.83
C SER A 12 42.54 36.85 19.94
N LYS A 13 43.07 36.43 21.10
CA LYS A 13 43.51 35.03 21.32
C LYS A 13 42.34 34.11 21.62
N GLU A 14 41.36 34.56 22.39
CA GLU A 14 40.14 33.77 22.66
C GLU A 14 39.32 33.53 21.39
N PHE A 15 39.21 34.52 20.51
CA PHE A 15 38.45 34.39 19.26
C PHE A 15 39.05 33.34 18.30
N ASN A 16 40.39 33.24 18.23
CA ASN A 16 41.08 32.25 17.40
C ASN A 16 41.03 30.83 18.00
N LEU A 17 40.99 30.71 19.33
CA LEU A 17 40.84 29.43 20.01
C LEU A 17 39.43 28.84 19.79
N PHE A 18 38.39 29.69 19.82
CA PHE A 18 37.00 29.28 19.55
C PHE A 18 36.80 28.78 18.11
N LYS A 19 37.44 29.40 17.11
CA LYS A 19 37.29 29.00 15.70
C LYS A 19 37.86 27.60 15.41
N SER A 20 38.94 27.22 16.08
CA SER A 20 39.60 25.91 15.96
C SER A 20 38.78 24.76 16.53
N ILE A 21 38.04 25.01 17.62
CA ILE A 21 37.19 24.01 18.28
C ILE A 21 35.93 23.72 17.43
N TYR A 22 35.29 24.75 16.87
CA TYR A 22 34.11 24.56 16.01
C TYR A 22 34.43 23.82 14.71
N GLN A 23 35.59 24.07 14.09
CA GLN A 23 35.99 23.36 12.87
C GLN A 23 36.22 21.86 13.11
N LYS A 24 36.69 21.46 14.30
CA LYS A 24 36.90 20.05 14.66
C LYS A 24 35.60 19.34 15.07
N ILE A 25 34.68 20.04 15.73
CA ILE A 25 33.37 19.46 16.13
C ILE A 25 32.48 19.21 14.90
N PHE A 26 32.56 20.05 13.86
CA PHE A 26 31.78 19.86 12.63
C PHE A 26 32.21 18.62 11.83
N ILE A 27 33.47 18.20 11.92
CA ILE A 27 34.00 17.03 11.21
C ILE A 27 33.56 15.72 11.88
N ILE A 28 33.40 15.70 13.21
CA ILE A 28 33.01 14.48 13.95
C ILE A 28 31.53 14.13 13.74
N ILE A 29 30.64 15.12 13.55
CA ILE A 29 29.23 14.87 13.26
C ILE A 29 29.03 14.34 11.83
N PHE A 30 29.94 14.64 10.90
CA PHE A 30 29.83 14.20 9.50
C PHE A 30 30.28 12.74 9.24
N LEU A 31 30.99 12.10 10.18
CA LEU A 31 31.52 10.74 9.98
C LEU A 31 30.73 9.64 10.69
N SER A 32 29.73 9.98 11.52
CA SER A 32 28.88 9.00 12.21
C SER A 32 27.59 8.62 11.48
N PHE A 33 27.31 9.16 10.29
CA PHE A 33 26.18 8.74 9.44
C PHE A 33 26.55 7.79 8.30
N SER A 34 27.79 7.29 8.25
CA SER A 34 28.27 6.44 7.16
C SER A 34 28.36 4.97 7.54
N THR A 35 27.33 4.40 8.18
CA THR A 35 27.15 2.95 8.29
C THR A 35 25.67 2.63 8.47
N TYR A 36 24.97 2.41 7.37
CA TYR A 36 24.15 1.22 7.12
C TYR A 36 23.75 1.27 5.64
N ALA A 37 24.74 1.01 4.78
CA ALA A 37 24.49 0.56 3.42
C ALA A 37 23.94 -0.87 3.54
N GLY A 38 22.63 -0.96 3.45
CA GLY A 38 21.84 -2.18 3.54
C GLY A 38 20.36 -1.85 3.54
N ALA A 39 19.95 -0.85 2.74
CA ALA A 39 18.55 -0.70 2.40
C ALA A 39 18.24 -1.80 1.38
N ASP A 40 17.74 -2.93 1.86
CA ASP A 40 16.92 -3.79 1.01
C ASP A 40 15.93 -2.87 0.29
N ASN A 41 15.90 -2.93 -1.04
CA ASN A 41 14.91 -2.22 -1.84
C ASN A 41 13.55 -2.88 -1.58
N ILE A 42 12.96 -2.66 -0.40
CA ILE A 42 11.59 -3.02 -0.10
C ILE A 42 10.76 -2.14 -1.03
N LYS A 43 10.31 -2.72 -2.14
CA LYS A 43 9.36 -2.07 -3.05
C LYS A 43 8.15 -1.69 -2.21
N GLN A 44 8.05 -0.41 -1.87
CA GLN A 44 6.91 0.10 -1.14
C GLN A 44 5.67 -0.13 -2.02
N LYS A 45 4.70 -0.85 -1.48
CA LYS A 45 3.44 -1.11 -2.19
C LYS A 45 2.59 0.16 -2.17
N ASP A 46 1.95 0.45 -3.28
CA ASP A 46 1.01 1.56 -3.41
C ASP A 46 -0.18 1.37 -2.47
N LYS A 47 -0.68 2.47 -1.93
CA LYS A 47 -1.81 2.50 -0.99
C LYS A 47 -2.87 3.49 -1.42
N ASN A 48 -4.13 3.23 -1.07
CA ASN A 48 -5.22 4.19 -1.24
C ASN A 48 -5.24 5.23 -0.10
N SER A 49 -6.23 6.14 -0.14
CA SER A 49 -6.44 7.19 0.89
C SER A 49 -6.66 6.64 2.29
N ASP A 50 -7.14 5.40 2.41
CA ASP A 50 -7.40 4.71 3.68
C ASP A 50 -6.17 3.95 4.20
N GLY A 51 -5.03 4.05 3.49
CA GLY A 51 -3.78 3.40 3.88
C GLY A 51 -3.72 1.89 3.59
N LEU A 52 -4.66 1.37 2.78
CA LEU A 52 -4.71 -0.04 2.35
C LEU A 52 -3.91 -0.26 1.07
N GLU A 53 -3.17 -1.37 1.00
CA GLU A 53 -2.38 -1.74 -0.19
C GLU A 53 -3.30 -2.06 -1.38
N ILE A 54 -3.07 -1.42 -2.53
CA ILE A 54 -3.92 -1.62 -3.72
C ILE A 54 -3.39 -2.74 -4.62
N THR A 55 -4.28 -3.54 -5.19
CA THR A 55 -3.96 -4.52 -6.24
C THR A 55 -4.13 -3.86 -7.60
N HIS A 56 -3.05 -3.70 -8.37
CA HIS A 56 -3.10 -3.02 -9.67
C HIS A 56 -3.95 -3.77 -10.70
N LEU A 57 -4.51 -3.01 -11.65
CA LEU A 57 -5.22 -3.56 -12.80
C LEU A 57 -4.25 -3.95 -13.94
N PRO A 58 -4.55 -5.00 -14.72
CA PRO A 58 -5.75 -5.82 -14.66
C PRO A 58 -5.73 -6.83 -13.50
N TYR A 59 -6.87 -7.00 -12.84
CA TYR A 59 -7.05 -8.00 -11.79
C TYR A 59 -7.50 -9.33 -12.39
N ASN A 60 -6.95 -10.45 -11.91
CA ASN A 60 -7.31 -11.81 -12.32
C ASN A 60 -7.78 -12.61 -11.10
N SER A 61 -9.01 -13.15 -11.15
CA SER A 61 -9.59 -13.90 -10.03
C SER A 61 -8.78 -15.13 -9.65
N GLN A 62 -8.11 -15.76 -10.61
CA GLN A 62 -7.31 -16.96 -10.36
C GLN A 62 -6.03 -16.67 -9.60
N ASP A 63 -5.44 -15.48 -9.78
CA ASP A 63 -4.24 -15.09 -9.03
C ASP A 63 -4.59 -14.82 -7.57
N HIS A 64 -5.76 -14.23 -7.32
CA HIS A 64 -6.31 -14.03 -5.99
C HIS A 64 -6.53 -15.38 -5.28
N LEU A 65 -7.26 -16.31 -5.91
CA LEU A 65 -7.54 -17.63 -5.32
C LEU A 65 -6.25 -18.43 -5.05
N LYS A 66 -5.32 -18.47 -6.02
CA LYS A 66 -4.01 -19.11 -5.83
C LYS A 66 -3.20 -18.51 -4.68
N CYS A 67 -3.27 -17.19 -4.49
CA CYS A 67 -2.61 -16.52 -3.38
C CYS A 67 -3.27 -16.83 -2.04
N LEU A 68 -4.57 -17.08 -2.01
CA LEU A 68 -5.26 -17.52 -0.79
C LEU A 68 -4.88 -18.96 -0.40
N GLU A 69 -4.71 -19.84 -1.38
CA GLU A 69 -4.29 -21.24 -1.20
C GLU A 69 -2.81 -21.35 -0.76
N ASN A 70 -1.94 -20.56 -1.39
CA ASN A 70 -0.50 -20.59 -1.09
C ASN A 70 -0.19 -19.74 0.15
N ASN A 71 -0.02 -20.40 1.30
CA ASN A 71 0.46 -19.76 2.53
C ASN A 71 1.89 -19.18 2.44
N SER A 72 2.57 -19.31 1.30
CA SER A 72 3.86 -18.69 1.00
C SER A 72 3.68 -17.29 0.41
N LYS A 73 4.31 -16.29 1.05
CA LYS A 73 4.28 -14.87 0.65
C LYS A 73 4.86 -14.61 -0.74
N ASP A 74 5.68 -15.52 -1.27
CA ASP A 74 6.47 -15.26 -2.48
C ASP A 74 5.64 -15.34 -3.78
N ASN A 75 4.49 -16.01 -3.75
CA ASN A 75 3.64 -16.25 -4.93
C ASN A 75 2.50 -15.23 -5.12
N CYS A 76 2.39 -14.23 -4.24
CA CYS A 76 1.31 -13.25 -4.27
C CYS A 76 1.69 -11.93 -4.97
N GLN A 77 2.66 -11.94 -5.89
CA GLN A 77 3.20 -10.70 -6.45
C GLN A 77 2.17 -9.87 -7.24
N SER A 78 1.13 -10.50 -7.80
CA SER A 78 0.08 -9.82 -8.57
C SER A 78 -1.11 -9.35 -7.74
N VAL A 79 -1.19 -9.71 -6.45
CA VAL A 79 -2.32 -9.36 -5.59
C VAL A 79 -1.87 -8.95 -4.19
N ASN A 80 -2.46 -7.89 -3.67
CA ASN A 80 -2.19 -7.41 -2.32
C ASN A 80 -3.32 -7.82 -1.37
N LEU A 81 -3.16 -8.99 -0.74
CA LEU A 81 -4.11 -9.49 0.24
C LEU A 81 -4.15 -8.59 1.48
N ILE A 82 -5.35 -8.18 1.84
CA ILE A 82 -5.67 -7.43 3.05
C ILE A 82 -6.48 -8.34 3.97
N SER A 83 -6.14 -8.36 5.26
CA SER A 83 -6.87 -9.15 6.25
C SER A 83 -8.33 -8.69 6.35
N SER A 84 -9.25 -9.64 6.58
CA SER A 84 -10.67 -9.33 6.81
C SER A 84 -10.86 -8.32 7.95
N SER A 85 -10.06 -8.41 9.02
CA SER A 85 -10.07 -7.42 10.11
C SER A 85 -9.71 -6.00 9.68
N LYS A 86 -8.77 -5.83 8.75
CA LYS A 86 -8.41 -4.50 8.23
C LYS A 86 -9.49 -3.96 7.31
N LEU A 87 -10.07 -4.83 6.47
CA LEU A 87 -11.16 -4.45 5.57
C LEU A 87 -12.42 -4.04 6.36
N THR A 88 -12.84 -4.82 7.34
CA THR A 88 -14.02 -4.51 8.17
C THR A 88 -13.81 -3.28 9.07
N HIS A 89 -12.57 -3.00 9.46
CA HIS A 89 -12.24 -1.77 10.19
C HIS A 89 -12.29 -0.53 9.29
N ALA A 90 -11.81 -0.64 8.05
CA ALA A 90 -11.83 0.47 7.08
C ALA A 90 -13.22 0.70 6.48
N TYR A 91 -13.97 -0.38 6.23
CA TYR A 91 -15.18 -0.38 5.42
C TYR A 91 -16.33 -1.10 6.12
N ASN A 92 -17.34 -0.33 6.52
CA ASN A 92 -18.52 -0.84 7.23
C ASN A 92 -19.45 -1.72 6.38
N PHE A 93 -19.36 -1.63 5.05
CA PHE A 93 -20.14 -2.45 4.12
C PHE A 93 -19.56 -3.86 3.94
N ILE A 94 -18.35 -4.12 4.42
CA ILE A 94 -17.72 -5.44 4.32
C ILE A 94 -18.28 -6.36 5.39
N ASN A 95 -18.81 -7.50 4.97
CA ASN A 95 -19.28 -8.55 5.88
C ASN A 95 -18.11 -9.17 6.63
N SER A 96 -18.24 -9.33 7.95
CA SER A 96 -17.21 -9.92 8.82
C SER A 96 -16.91 -11.39 8.55
N GLN A 97 -17.81 -12.09 7.85
CA GLN A 97 -17.62 -13.48 7.41
C GLN A 97 -16.74 -13.59 6.17
N TYR A 98 -16.45 -12.48 5.47
CA TYR A 98 -15.57 -12.52 4.32
C TYR A 98 -14.12 -12.79 4.73
N GLY A 99 -13.40 -13.51 3.88
CA GLY A 99 -11.99 -13.82 4.05
C GLY A 99 -11.07 -12.65 3.69
N ARG A 100 -9.78 -12.94 3.55
CA ARG A 100 -8.78 -11.96 3.09
C ARG A 100 -9.15 -11.51 1.68
N GLY A 101 -9.31 -10.21 1.48
CA GLY A 101 -9.70 -9.63 0.21
C GLY A 101 -8.62 -8.76 -0.40
N ILE A 102 -8.97 -8.05 -1.45
CA ILE A 102 -8.12 -7.08 -2.14
C ILE A 102 -8.91 -5.79 -2.38
N VAL A 103 -8.17 -4.68 -2.49
CA VAL A 103 -8.71 -3.38 -2.88
C VAL A 103 -8.13 -3.01 -4.25
N LEU A 104 -8.97 -2.60 -5.20
CA LEU A 104 -8.52 -2.08 -6.49
C LEU A 104 -8.25 -0.57 -6.41
N PRO A 105 -7.46 0.01 -7.32
CA PRO A 105 -7.35 1.45 -7.45
C PRO A 105 -8.73 2.08 -7.64
N GLU A 106 -8.97 3.22 -7.00
CA GLU A 106 -10.19 3.99 -7.20
C GLU A 106 -10.34 4.36 -8.68
N SER A 107 -11.55 4.19 -9.23
CA SER A 107 -11.81 4.55 -10.61
C SER A 107 -11.86 6.07 -10.80
N SER A 108 -11.75 6.53 -12.05
CA SER A 108 -11.81 7.96 -12.37
C SER A 108 -13.14 8.64 -11.99
N ASP A 109 -14.21 7.87 -11.87
CA ASP A 109 -15.54 8.33 -11.42
C ASP A 109 -15.75 8.18 -9.91
N GLY A 110 -14.71 7.82 -9.16
CA GLY A 110 -14.69 7.79 -7.71
C GLY A 110 -15.31 6.52 -7.10
N LYS A 111 -15.23 5.38 -7.80
CA LYS A 111 -15.70 4.10 -7.26
C LYS A 111 -14.59 3.37 -6.54
N LEU A 112 -14.90 2.94 -5.32
CA LEU A 112 -14.12 1.99 -4.56
C LEU A 112 -14.57 0.57 -4.90
N ILE A 113 -13.63 -0.34 -5.15
CA ILE A 113 -13.93 -1.74 -5.41
C ILE A 113 -13.12 -2.63 -4.48
N VAL A 114 -13.82 -3.46 -3.71
CA VAL A 114 -13.24 -4.44 -2.79
C VAL A 114 -13.72 -5.83 -3.19
N ILE A 115 -12.77 -6.77 -3.34
CA ILE A 115 -13.09 -8.15 -3.70
C ILE A 115 -12.67 -9.06 -2.57
N SER A 116 -13.62 -9.80 -2.00
CA SER A 116 -13.35 -10.71 -0.87
C SER A 116 -14.00 -12.07 -1.10
N PRO A 117 -13.32 -13.17 -0.75
CA PRO A 117 -13.91 -14.49 -0.79
C PRO A 117 -14.91 -14.66 0.35
N PHE A 118 -15.96 -15.45 0.10
CA PHE A 118 -16.88 -15.97 1.09
C PHE A 118 -17.11 -17.44 0.78
N SER A 119 -16.96 -18.31 1.76
CA SER A 119 -17.23 -19.74 1.60
C SER A 119 -18.31 -20.15 2.58
N ASP A 120 -19.33 -20.82 2.07
CA ASP A 120 -20.27 -21.59 2.89
C ASP A 120 -20.04 -23.09 2.69
N GLU A 121 -20.95 -23.92 3.19
CA GLU A 121 -20.86 -25.38 3.06
C GLU A 121 -20.94 -25.88 1.61
N ARG A 122 -21.38 -25.04 0.66
CA ARG A 122 -21.69 -25.43 -0.71
C ARG A 122 -20.65 -24.94 -1.69
N GLU A 123 -20.26 -23.67 -1.59
CA GLU A 123 -19.33 -23.06 -2.53
C GLU A 123 -18.56 -21.86 -1.97
N THR A 124 -17.42 -21.60 -2.59
CA THR A 124 -16.71 -20.32 -2.43
C THR A 124 -17.14 -19.36 -3.53
N LEU A 125 -17.52 -18.16 -3.11
CA LEU A 125 -17.82 -17.01 -3.94
C LEU A 125 -16.75 -15.95 -3.78
N LEU A 126 -16.44 -15.24 -4.86
CA LEU A 126 -15.76 -13.95 -4.81
C LEU A 126 -16.80 -12.85 -4.88
N ASN A 127 -16.98 -12.13 -3.77
CA ASN A 127 -17.88 -10.99 -3.68
C ASN A 127 -17.14 -9.72 -4.09
N ILE A 128 -17.67 -9.04 -5.10
CA ILE A 128 -17.21 -7.78 -5.64
C ILE A 128 -18.14 -6.70 -5.08
N ASN A 129 -17.64 -5.96 -4.09
CA ASN A 129 -18.33 -4.82 -3.51
C ASN A 129 -17.87 -3.56 -4.22
N ILE A 130 -18.81 -2.79 -4.76
CA ILE A 130 -18.58 -1.56 -5.50
C ILE A 130 -19.29 -0.45 -4.75
N VAL A 131 -18.55 0.56 -4.31
CA VAL A 131 -19.10 1.72 -3.62
C VAL A 131 -18.89 2.93 -4.49
N ASP A 132 -19.97 3.60 -4.87
CA ASP A 132 -19.88 4.84 -5.61
C ASP A 132 -19.51 6.02 -4.70
N LYS A 133 -19.25 7.18 -5.31
CA LYS A 133 -18.93 8.43 -4.59
C LYS A 133 -20.01 8.92 -3.62
N PHE A 134 -21.22 8.38 -3.70
CA PHE A 134 -22.34 8.69 -2.81
C PHE A 134 -22.51 7.65 -1.69
N GLY A 135 -21.66 6.62 -1.65
CA GLY A 135 -21.72 5.54 -0.67
C GLY A 135 -22.72 4.44 -1.02
N VAL A 136 -23.30 4.43 -2.23
CA VAL A 136 -24.22 3.38 -2.65
C VAL A 136 -23.43 2.12 -2.95
N VAL A 137 -23.77 1.04 -2.25
CA VAL A 137 -23.10 -0.25 -2.36
C VAL A 137 -23.83 -1.13 -3.38
N THR A 138 -23.09 -1.62 -4.37
CA THR A 138 -23.53 -2.67 -5.29
C THR A 138 -22.67 -3.91 -5.07
N GLU A 139 -23.32 -5.05 -4.85
CA GLU A 139 -22.65 -6.34 -4.69
C GLU A 139 -22.85 -7.23 -5.93
N LYS A 140 -21.78 -7.87 -6.38
CA LYS A 140 -21.81 -8.94 -7.37
C LYS A 140 -21.03 -10.13 -6.84
N SER A 141 -21.58 -11.33 -6.98
CA SER A 141 -20.91 -12.56 -6.55
C SER A 141 -20.67 -13.47 -7.74
N LEU A 142 -19.44 -13.95 -7.88
CA LEU A 142 -19.07 -14.97 -8.87
C LEU A 142 -18.47 -16.18 -8.16
N SER A 143 -18.92 -17.38 -8.52
CA SER A 143 -18.35 -18.63 -8.03
C SER A 143 -16.85 -18.69 -8.33
N GLU A 144 -16.04 -19.27 -7.44
CA GLU A 144 -14.60 -19.49 -7.63
C GLU A 144 -14.27 -20.25 -8.93
N LYS A 145 -15.23 -21.06 -9.41
CA LYS A 145 -15.16 -21.82 -10.66
C LYS A 145 -15.26 -20.92 -11.90
N THR A 146 -15.79 -19.72 -11.74
CA THR A 146 -15.93 -18.72 -12.82
C THR A 146 -14.69 -17.84 -12.87
N LYS A 147 -13.81 -18.10 -13.84
CA LYS A 147 -12.64 -17.26 -14.09
C LYS A 147 -13.10 -15.90 -14.61
N PHE A 148 -12.61 -14.82 -14.00
CA PHE A 148 -12.92 -13.47 -14.44
C PHE A 148 -11.73 -12.54 -14.31
N ILE A 149 -11.73 -11.51 -15.14
CA ILE A 149 -10.75 -10.43 -15.14
C ILE A 149 -11.50 -9.12 -14.95
N ILE A 150 -10.90 -8.19 -14.20
CA ILE A 150 -11.28 -6.78 -14.25
C ILE A 150 -10.17 -6.06 -15.00
N ASP A 151 -10.50 -5.54 -16.19
CA ASP A 151 -9.52 -4.87 -17.03
C ASP A 151 -9.15 -3.46 -16.51
N LYS A 152 -8.17 -2.82 -17.15
CA LYS A 152 -7.73 -1.46 -16.79
C LYS A 152 -8.81 -0.40 -16.96
N ASN A 153 -9.89 -0.72 -17.69
CA ASN A 153 -11.04 0.14 -17.89
C ASN A 153 -12.19 -0.24 -16.96
N TYR A 154 -11.94 -1.02 -15.91
CA TYR A 154 -12.94 -1.46 -14.93
C TYR A 154 -14.09 -2.24 -15.56
N ASN A 155 -13.82 -3.01 -16.62
CA ASN A 155 -14.79 -3.96 -17.13
C ASN A 155 -14.57 -5.32 -16.47
N LEU A 156 -15.63 -5.86 -15.87
CA LEU A 156 -15.70 -7.24 -15.44
C LEU A 156 -15.95 -8.14 -16.66
N ILE A 157 -15.01 -9.04 -16.94
CA ILE A 157 -15.01 -9.92 -18.10
C ILE A 157 -14.98 -11.37 -17.62
N TYR A 158 -15.98 -12.15 -18.00
CA TYR A 158 -16.11 -13.57 -17.61
C TYR A 158 -16.89 -14.36 -18.66
N ILE A 159 -16.84 -15.69 -18.58
CA ILE A 159 -17.59 -16.58 -19.49
C ILE A 159 -18.82 -17.10 -18.75
N LYS A 160 -20.00 -16.95 -19.37
CA LYS A 160 -21.27 -17.52 -18.89
C LYS A 160 -21.96 -18.24 -20.05
N ASN A 161 -22.27 -19.51 -19.88
CA ASN A 161 -22.93 -20.35 -20.91
C ASN A 161 -22.21 -20.30 -22.28
N GLY A 162 -20.88 -20.38 -22.27
CA GLY A 162 -20.04 -20.33 -23.48
C GLY A 162 -19.92 -18.95 -24.14
N LYS A 163 -20.54 -17.91 -23.59
CA LYS A 163 -20.46 -16.53 -24.11
C LYS A 163 -19.60 -15.66 -23.20
N THR A 164 -18.77 -14.81 -23.80
CA THR A 164 -18.06 -13.76 -23.08
C THR A 164 -19.04 -12.67 -22.68
N ILE A 165 -19.12 -12.41 -21.38
CA ILE A 165 -19.86 -11.30 -20.80
C ILE A 165 -18.86 -10.20 -20.45
N LYS A 166 -19.22 -8.96 -20.73
CA LYS A 166 -18.45 -7.77 -20.41
C LYS A 166 -19.38 -6.72 -19.81
N GLU A 167 -19.14 -6.37 -18.55
CA GLU A 167 -19.95 -5.42 -17.81
C GLU A 167 -19.05 -4.33 -17.22
N LYS A 168 -19.48 -3.07 -17.30
CA LYS A 168 -18.78 -1.95 -16.66
C LYS A 168 -19.08 -1.97 -15.16
N LEU A 169 -18.05 -1.89 -14.33
CA LEU A 169 -18.16 -1.69 -12.88
C LEU A 169 -18.29 -0.20 -12.55
#